data_AF-A0A8S8XQS4-F1
#
_entry.id   AF-A0A8S8XQS4-F1
#
_cell.length_a   1.000
_cell.length_b   1.000
_cell.length_c   1.000
_cell.angle_alpha   90.00
_cell.angle_beta   90.00
_cell.angle_gamma   90.00
#
_symmetry.space_group_name_H-M   'P 1'
#
loop_
_entity.id
_entity.type
_entity.pdbx_description
1 polymer ?
#
loop_
_entity_poly.entity_id
_entity_poly.type
_entity_poly.pdbx_seq_one_letter_code
_entity_poly.pdbx_strand_id
1 'polypeptide(L)'
;MHTNSYDEAIGLPTEESATIALRTQQIIAEESGAADVIDPLGGSHYVEHLTAKIYDSAMSMIQEIDNKGGAMSAIKRMAKKANPQFCICSS
;
A
#
# COMPACT_ATOMS: atom_id res chain seq x y z
N MET A 1 8.16 2.49 8.84
CA MET A 1 7.14 1.44 8.65
C MET A 1 6.13 1.64 9.77
N HIS A 2 4.83 1.73 9.47
CA HIS A 2 3.80 1.84 10.51
C HIS A 2 3.15 0.46 10.60
N THR A 3 3.31 -0.22 11.73
CA THR A 3 2.62 -1.48 11.99
C THR A 3 1.27 -1.15 12.59
N ASN A 4 0.21 -1.54 11.90
CA ASN A 4 -1.15 -1.35 12.38
C ASN A 4 -1.32 -2.06 13.73
N SER A 5 -1.94 -1.36 14.67
CA SER A 5 -2.34 -1.92 15.96
C SER A 5 -3.49 -2.90 15.76
N TYR A 6 -3.54 -4.00 16.50
CA TYR A 6 -4.62 -5.00 16.41
C TYR A 6 -6.03 -4.39 16.60
N ASP A 7 -6.10 -3.26 17.33
CA ASP A 7 -7.34 -2.56 17.65
C ASP A 7 -7.71 -1.45 16.66
N GLU A 8 -6.95 -1.26 15.56
CA GLU A 8 -7.19 -0.18 14.58
C GLU A 8 -8.56 -0.31 13.88
N ALA A 9 -9.16 -1.51 13.90
CA ALA A 9 -10.53 -1.75 13.42
C ALA A 9 -11.63 -1.33 14.43
N ILE A 10 -11.30 -1.06 15.70
CA ILE A 10 -12.26 -0.86 16.80
C ILE A 10 -12.11 0.51 17.49
N GLY A 11 -10.94 1.19 17.40
CA GLY A 11 -10.76 2.53 17.96
C GLY A 11 -9.33 3.09 17.87
N LEU A 12 -9.09 4.23 18.55
CA LEU A 12 -7.75 4.81 18.70
C LEU A 12 -6.83 3.83 19.46
N PRO A 13 -5.55 3.70 19.06
CA PRO A 13 -4.65 2.69 19.62
C PRO A 13 -4.39 2.92 21.12
N THR A 14 -4.47 1.85 21.90
CA THR A 14 -4.04 1.81 23.31
C THR A 14 -2.51 1.77 23.40
N GLU A 15 -1.93 2.22 24.52
CA GLU A 15 -0.46 2.20 24.74
C GLU A 15 0.14 0.79 24.59
N GLU A 16 -0.62 -0.24 24.98
CA GLU A 16 -0.21 -1.64 24.88
C GLU A 16 -0.09 -2.10 23.42
N SER A 17 -1.09 -1.77 22.59
CA SER A 17 -1.09 -2.08 21.16
C SER A 17 0.02 -1.36 20.38
N ALA A 18 0.31 -0.11 20.73
CA ALA A 18 1.44 0.62 20.14
C ALA A 18 2.81 0.00 20.51
N THR A 19 2.93 -0.51 21.74
CA THR A 19 4.17 -1.16 22.22
C THR A 19 4.43 -2.50 21.52
N ILE A 20 3.39 -3.31 21.29
CA ILE A 20 3.49 -4.57 20.55
C ILE A 20 3.87 -4.32 19.08
N ALA A 21 3.27 -3.31 18.46
CA ALA A 21 3.59 -2.89 17.09
C ALA A 21 5.06 -2.49 16.94
N LEU A 22 5.63 -1.79 17.93
CA LEU A 22 7.04 -1.39 17.95
C LEU A 22 7.98 -2.61 18.11
N ARG A 23 7.69 -3.50 19.06
CA ARG A 23 8.52 -4.70 19.31
C ARG A 23 8.56 -5.65 18.13
N THR A 24 7.47 -5.75 17.37
CA THR A 24 7.43 -6.54 16.13
C THR A 24 8.46 -6.04 15.12
N GLN A 25 8.60 -4.72 14.98
CA GLN A 25 9.60 -4.14 14.08
C GLN A 25 11.04 -4.38 14.57
N GLN A 26 11.26 -4.32 15.89
CA GLN A 26 12.58 -4.57 16.50
C GLN A 26 13.03 -6.02 16.29
N ILE A 27 12.15 -7.00 16.49
CA ILE A 27 12.47 -8.42 16.27
C ILE A 27 12.81 -8.67 14.79
N ILE A 28 12.04 -8.11 13.85
CA ILE A 28 12.35 -8.24 12.43
C ILE A 28 13.71 -7.61 12.10
N ALA A 29 14.01 -6.44 12.68
CA ALA A 29 15.25 -5.72 12.38
C ALA A 29 16.51 -6.36 12.99
N GLU A 30 16.44 -6.80 14.26
CA GLU A 30 17.63 -7.17 15.03
C GLU A 30 17.81 -8.68 15.21
N GLU A 31 16.72 -9.46 15.12
CA GLU A 31 16.75 -10.88 15.48
C GLU A 31 16.43 -11.83 14.31
N SER A 32 15.72 -11.36 13.28
CA SER A 32 15.26 -12.25 12.18
C SER A 32 16.33 -12.56 11.14
N GLY A 33 17.43 -11.81 11.11
CA GLY A 33 18.47 -11.88 10.07
C GLY A 33 18.01 -11.42 8.68
N ALA A 34 16.75 -11.01 8.51
CA ALA A 34 16.23 -10.51 7.24
C ALA A 34 16.86 -9.17 6.81
N ALA A 35 17.42 -8.42 7.75
CA ALA A 35 18.12 -7.16 7.51
C ALA A 35 19.61 -7.35 7.17
N ASP A 36 20.14 -8.57 7.26
CA ASP A 36 21.58 -8.84 7.10
C ASP A 36 22.02 -8.84 5.62
N VAL A 37 21.08 -9.01 4.69
CA VAL A 37 21.33 -9.07 3.24
C VAL A 37 20.41 -8.10 2.52
N ILE A 38 20.98 -7.37 1.55
CA ILE A 38 20.21 -6.45 0.70
C ILE A 38 19.41 -7.28 -0.33
N ASP A 39 18.10 -7.04 -0.39
CA ASP A 39 17.13 -7.74 -1.24
C ASP A 39 17.22 -9.28 -1.17
N PRO A 40 16.90 -9.88 -0.01
CA PRO A 40 17.03 -11.33 0.19
C PRO A 40 16.08 -12.16 -0.68
N LEU A 41 15.08 -11.52 -1.33
CA LEU A 41 14.14 -12.18 -2.24
C LEU A 41 14.55 -12.03 -3.72
N GLY A 42 15.57 -11.23 -4.02
CA GLY A 42 16.12 -11.05 -5.36
C GLY A 42 16.56 -12.39 -5.97
N GLY A 43 16.15 -12.64 -7.21
CA GLY A 43 16.42 -13.89 -7.90
C GLY A 43 15.45 -15.04 -7.60
N SER A 44 14.47 -14.85 -6.69
CA SER A 44 13.36 -15.79 -6.54
C SER A 44 12.47 -15.76 -7.78
N HIS A 45 12.44 -16.86 -8.55
CA HIS A 45 11.63 -16.95 -9.78
C HIS A 45 10.17 -16.53 -9.58
N TYR A 46 9.58 -16.85 -8.43
CA TYR A 46 8.19 -16.49 -8.14
C TYR A 46 8.02 -15.00 -7.84
N VAL A 47 8.88 -14.42 -6.98
CA VAL A 47 8.80 -13.00 -6.62
C VAL A 47 9.12 -12.13 -7.82
N GLU A 48 10.13 -12.48 -8.61
CA GLU A 48 10.49 -11.78 -9.86
C GLU A 48 9.34 -11.79 -10.87
N HIS A 49 8.67 -12.93 -11.04
CA HIS A 49 7.51 -13.03 -11.93
C HIS A 49 6.35 -12.12 -11.46
N LEU A 50 6.08 -12.08 -10.15
CA LEU A 50 5.06 -11.18 -9.59
C LEU A 50 5.45 -9.71 -9.75
N THR A 51 6.72 -9.37 -9.52
CA THR A 51 7.26 -8.02 -9.70
C THR A 51 7.07 -7.56 -11.15
N ALA A 52 7.45 -8.39 -12.13
CA ALA A 52 7.26 -8.08 -13.55
C ALA A 52 5.77 -7.87 -13.89
N LYS A 53 4.88 -8.74 -13.40
CA LYS A 53 3.44 -8.62 -13.64
C LYS A 53 2.83 -7.34 -13.09
N ILE A 54 3.23 -6.94 -11.87
CA ILE A 54 2.78 -5.68 -11.26
C ILE A 54 3.32 -4.49 -12.05
N TYR A 55 4.60 -4.53 -12.44
CA TYR A 55 5.22 -3.48 -13.25
C TYR A 55 4.49 -3.27 -14.59
N ASP A 56 4.27 -4.34 -15.35
CA ASP A 56 3.58 -4.27 -16.64
C ASP A 56 2.15 -3.72 -16.51
N SER A 57 1.43 -4.18 -15.47
CA SER A 57 0.08 -3.71 -15.18
C SER A 57 0.06 -2.23 -14.83
N ALA A 58 0.98 -1.78 -13.97
CA ALA A 58 1.12 -0.38 -13.59
C ALA A 58 1.48 0.50 -14.79
N MET A 59 2.43 0.05 -15.62
CA MET A 59 2.85 0.77 -16.81
C MET A 59 1.72 0.91 -17.84
N SER A 60 0.95 -0.16 -18.05
CA SER A 60 -0.24 -0.12 -18.91
C SER A 60 -1.26 0.91 -18.41
N MET A 61 -1.48 1.01 -17.10
CA MET A 61 -2.38 2.02 -16.53
C MET A 61 -1.85 3.45 -16.73
N ILE A 62 -0.55 3.66 -16.57
CA ILE A 62 0.09 4.97 -16.81
C ILE A 62 -0.10 5.38 -18.28
N GLN A 63 0.19 4.48 -19.22
CA GLN A 63 0.03 4.75 -20.65
C GLN A 63 -1.44 5.04 -21.02
N GLU A 64 -2.39 4.33 -20.41
CA GLU A 64 -3.82 4.61 -20.62
C GLU A 64 -4.20 6.02 -20.13
N ILE A 65 -3.66 6.44 -18.99
CA ILE A 65 -3.88 7.79 -18.43
C ILE A 65 -3.26 8.85 -19.34
N ASP A 66 -2.03 8.63 -19.82
CA ASP A 66 -1.33 9.56 -20.70
C ASP A 66 -2.05 9.73 -22.03
N ASN A 67 -2.48 8.63 -22.66
CA ASN A 67 -3.27 8.63 -23.90
C ASN A 67 -4.62 9.36 -23.73
N LYS A 68 -5.17 9.40 -22.51
CA LYS A 68 -6.42 10.10 -22.17
C LYS A 68 -6.21 11.58 -21.81
N GLY A 69 -5.04 12.15 -22.11
CA GLY A 69 -4.71 13.56 -21.88
C GLY A 69 -4.02 13.82 -20.54
N GLY A 70 -3.29 12.83 -20.03
CA GLY A 70 -2.50 12.90 -18.80
C GLY A 70 -3.31 12.75 -17.51
N ALA A 71 -2.58 12.64 -16.38
CA ALA A 71 -3.13 12.41 -15.05
C ALA A 71 -4.20 13.44 -14.64
N MET A 72 -4.01 14.71 -15.02
CA MET A 72 -4.96 15.78 -14.70
C MET A 72 -6.31 15.61 -15.38
N SER A 73 -6.33 15.13 -16.63
CA SER A 73 -7.57 14.86 -17.36
C SER A 73 -8.30 13.64 -16.79
N ALA A 74 -7.55 12.63 -16.33
CA ALA A 74 -8.12 11.46 -15.64
C ALA A 74 -8.74 11.84 -14.28
N ILE A 75 -8.05 12.65 -13.46
CA ILE A 75 -8.56 13.14 -12.17
C ILE A 75 -9.82 14.00 -12.38
N LYS A 76 -9.82 14.91 -13.34
CA LYS A 76 -11.01 15.75 -13.66
C LYS A 76 -12.20 14.90 -14.12
N ARG A 77 -11.95 13.80 -14.83
CA ARG A 77 -12.99 12.83 -15.23
C ARG A 77 -13.49 11.99 -14.04
N MET A 78 -12.60 11.56 -13.14
CA MET A 78 -13.01 10.85 -11.91
C MET A 78 -13.80 11.75 -10.97
N ALA A 79 -13.37 13.01 -10.77
CA ALA A 79 -14.09 14.00 -9.99
C ALA A 79 -15.48 14.34 -10.58
N LYS A 80 -15.62 14.33 -11.91
CA LYS A 80 -16.94 14.46 -12.57
C LYS A 80 -17.82 13.22 -12.44
N LYS A 81 -17.23 12.03 -12.25
CA LYS A 81 -17.94 10.75 -12.12
C LYS A 81 -18.33 10.45 -10.66
N ALA A 82 -17.65 11.08 -9.69
CA ALA A 82 -18.08 11.14 -8.31
C ALA A 82 -19.36 12.00 -8.22
N ASN A 83 -20.51 11.36 -8.42
CA ASN A 83 -21.80 11.97 -8.12
C ASN A 83 -21.85 12.24 -6.59
N PRO A 84 -21.98 13.50 -6.13
CA PRO A 84 -22.03 13.81 -4.70
C PRO A 84 -23.25 13.22 -3.97
N GLN A 85 -24.17 12.57 -4.69
CA GLN A 85 -25.41 12.01 -4.16
C GLN A 85 -25.29 10.64 -3.48
N PHE A 86 -24.09 10.01 -3.44
CA PHE A 86 -23.91 8.69 -2.82
C PHE A 86 -23.22 8.71 -1.45
N CYS A 87 -22.81 9.87 -0.93
CA CYS A 87 -22.43 10.01 0.47
C CYS A 87 -23.69 10.19 1.32
N ILE A 88 -24.45 9.10 1.48
CA ILE A 88 -25.44 8.98 2.56
C ILE A 88 -24.67 8.48 3.78
N CYS A 89 -24.07 9.41 4.53
CA CYS A 89 -23.77 9.18 5.94
C CYS A 89 -24.69 10.09 6.74
N SER A 90 -25.72 9.44 7.29
CA SER A 90 -26.63 9.92 8.29
C SER A 90 -25.88 10.45 9.52
N SER A 91 -25.83 11.77 9.66
CA SER A 91 -25.92 12.53 10.92
C SER A 91 -25.94 14.02 10.59
#